data_AF-C9L3Z8-F1
#
_entry.id   AF-C9L3Z8-F1
#
_cell.length_a   1.000
_cell.length_b   1.000
_cell.length_c   1.000
_cell.angle_alpha   90.00
_cell.angle_beta   90.00
_cell.angle_gamma   90.00
#
_symmetry.space_group_name_H-M   'P 1'
#
loop_
_entity.id
_entity.type
_entity.pdbx_description
1 polymer ?
#
loop_
_entity_poly.entity_id
_entity_poly.type
_entity_poly.pdbx_seq_one_letter_code
_entity_poly.pdbx_strand_id
1 'polypeptide(L)'
;MKQRKQKKEVRVLRQKASLTVECAVVLPLFFFAVVILAGILDLYRITTVIQSALCESAKELGMYAYCQEDDTQSPVGTVSNAVCQIYVRRKVQEKLTGEALLGVVGGVHGINLAQSVYENGRISLKASFFYQAPFTPFQTFPVRFQVKGQARAWIGYTPKEELLQEEEMVYVTDWESVYHTSASCSHLRLSVQGMSYSHAEQKKNIYGEKYHSCERCMEIGEKPTTVYVTSTGNRYHKDKECGGLTRHVKLVKKSQVKHLNICDRCGG
;
A
#
# COMPACT_ATOMS: atom_id res chain seq x y z
N MET A 1 -65.05 -90.35 -10.65
CA MET A 1 -63.98 -89.56 -11.30
C MET A 1 -64.27 -88.07 -11.18
N LYS A 2 -63.51 -87.34 -10.35
CA LYS A 2 -63.23 -85.89 -10.51
C LYS A 2 -62.14 -85.50 -9.52
N GLN A 3 -60.89 -85.62 -9.93
CA GLN A 3 -59.75 -85.10 -9.19
C GLN A 3 -59.78 -83.57 -9.26
N ARG A 4 -60.03 -82.90 -8.13
CA ARG A 4 -59.82 -81.45 -7.99
C ARG A 4 -58.31 -81.22 -7.81
N LYS A 5 -57.60 -80.92 -8.90
CA LYS A 5 -56.23 -80.38 -8.85
C LYS A 5 -56.29 -78.96 -8.28
N GLN A 6 -55.83 -78.77 -7.04
CA GLN A 6 -55.47 -77.45 -6.52
C GLN A 6 -54.26 -76.93 -7.31
N LYS A 7 -54.48 -75.94 -8.19
CA LYS A 7 -53.37 -75.11 -8.70
C LYS A 7 -52.86 -74.28 -7.53
N LYS A 8 -51.68 -74.63 -7.00
CA LYS A 8 -50.91 -73.72 -6.16
C LYS A 8 -50.49 -72.55 -7.05
N GLU A 9 -51.16 -71.41 -6.91
CA GLU A 9 -50.61 -70.16 -7.41
C GLU A 9 -49.28 -69.92 -6.71
N VAL A 10 -48.19 -70.07 -7.45
CA VAL A 10 -46.89 -69.53 -7.05
C VAL A 10 -47.03 -68.02 -7.15
N ARG A 11 -47.48 -67.39 -6.07
CA ARG A 11 -47.32 -65.94 -5.89
C ARG A 11 -45.82 -65.69 -5.76
N VAL A 12 -45.17 -65.42 -6.90
CA VAL A 12 -43.83 -64.86 -6.94
C VAL A 12 -43.90 -63.57 -6.12
N LEU A 13 -43.32 -63.61 -4.93
CA LEU A 13 -43.14 -62.45 -4.07
C LEU A 13 -42.30 -61.44 -4.86
N ARG A 14 -42.98 -60.50 -5.53
CA ARG A 14 -42.39 -59.29 -6.10
C ARG A 14 -41.98 -58.40 -4.92
N GLN A 15 -40.97 -58.83 -4.17
CA GLN A 15 -40.37 -58.02 -3.13
C GLN A 15 -39.75 -56.79 -3.79
N LYS A 16 -40.11 -55.62 -3.27
CA LYS A 16 -39.54 -54.32 -3.65
C LYS A 16 -38.07 -54.30 -3.24
N ALA A 17 -37.18 -54.82 -4.08
CA ALA A 17 -35.72 -54.67 -3.94
C ALA A 17 -35.26 -53.22 -4.22
N SER A 18 -36.00 -52.23 -3.71
CA SER A 18 -35.78 -50.79 -3.96
C SER A 18 -34.62 -50.25 -3.13
N LEU A 19 -34.54 -50.60 -1.85
CA LEU A 19 -33.50 -50.14 -0.92
C LEU A 19 -32.07 -50.48 -1.35
N THR A 20 -31.83 -51.68 -1.91
CA THR A 20 -30.48 -52.07 -2.36
C THR A 20 -30.08 -51.38 -3.65
N VAL A 21 -31.04 -51.19 -4.58
CA VAL A 21 -30.81 -50.49 -5.85
C VAL A 21 -30.60 -48.99 -5.62
N GLU A 22 -31.36 -48.38 -4.72
CA GLU A 22 -31.18 -46.99 -4.30
C GLU A 22 -29.79 -46.79 -3.64
N CYS A 23 -29.41 -47.64 -2.68
CA CYS A 23 -28.07 -47.57 -2.07
C CYS A 23 -26.93 -47.82 -3.07
N ALA A 24 -27.10 -48.74 -4.04
CA ALA A 24 -26.10 -49.03 -5.06
C ALA A 24 -25.80 -47.83 -5.97
N VAL A 25 -26.73 -46.88 -6.11
CA VAL A 25 -26.55 -45.64 -6.89
C VAL A 25 -26.10 -44.48 -6.01
N VAL A 26 -26.67 -44.34 -4.80
CA VAL A 26 -26.36 -43.23 -3.90
C VAL A 26 -24.93 -43.30 -3.38
N LEU A 27 -24.43 -44.50 -3.04
CA LEU A 27 -23.10 -44.66 -2.46
C LEU A 27 -21.96 -44.24 -3.42
N PRO A 28 -21.91 -44.69 -4.68
CA PRO A 28 -20.91 -44.21 -5.64
C PRO A 28 -21.02 -42.70 -5.91
N LEU A 29 -22.23 -42.16 -5.97
CA LEU A 29 -22.45 -40.73 -6.18
C LEU A 29 -21.92 -39.89 -5.01
N PHE A 30 -22.10 -40.38 -3.77
CA PHE A 30 -21.54 -39.75 -2.59
C PHE A 30 -20.00 -39.72 -2.64
N PHE A 31 -19.35 -40.85 -2.94
CA PHE A 31 -17.89 -40.87 -3.08
C PHE A 31 -17.39 -39.99 -4.22
N PHE A 32 -18.10 -39.95 -5.35
CA PHE A 32 -17.78 -39.05 -6.45
C PHE A 32 -17.85 -37.58 -6.01
N ALA A 33 -18.88 -37.21 -5.22
CA ALA A 33 -19.00 -35.87 -4.65
C ALA A 33 -17.85 -35.52 -3.69
N VAL A 34 -17.45 -36.45 -2.82
CA VAL A 34 -16.30 -36.28 -1.91
C VAL A 34 -15.00 -36.08 -2.69
N VAL A 35 -14.80 -36.85 -3.76
CA VAL A 35 -13.63 -36.74 -4.64
C VAL A 35 -13.60 -35.43 -5.42
N ILE A 36 -14.75 -34.96 -5.93
CA ILE A 36 -14.87 -33.63 -6.54
C ILE A 36 -14.49 -32.54 -5.52
N LEU A 37 -15.05 -32.62 -4.31
CA LEU A 37 -14.76 -31.66 -3.25
C LEU A 37 -13.27 -31.65 -2.89
N ALA A 38 -12.64 -32.83 -2.79
CA ALA A 38 -11.19 -32.95 -2.61
C ALA A 38 -10.40 -32.30 -3.76
N GLY A 39 -10.83 -32.48 -5.01
CA GLY A 39 -10.21 -31.83 -6.17
C GLY A 39 -10.33 -30.31 -6.16
N ILE A 40 -11.48 -29.78 -5.73
CA ILE A 40 -11.68 -28.32 -5.56
C ILE A 40 -10.75 -27.78 -4.47
N LEU A 41 -10.61 -28.49 -3.34
CA LEU A 41 -9.70 -28.09 -2.28
C LEU A 41 -8.23 -28.11 -2.73
N ASP A 42 -7.83 -29.11 -3.52
CA ASP A 42 -6.49 -29.18 -4.10
C ASP A 42 -6.21 -28.00 -5.05
N LEU A 43 -7.15 -27.70 -5.96
CA LEU A 43 -7.07 -26.53 -6.83
C LEU A 43 -7.00 -25.22 -6.02
N TYR A 44 -7.80 -25.08 -4.97
CA TYR A 44 -7.77 -23.91 -4.09
C TYR A 44 -6.41 -23.79 -3.38
N ARG A 45 -5.87 -24.90 -2.87
CA ARG A 45 -4.53 -24.94 -2.27
C ARG A 45 -3.46 -24.49 -3.26
N ILE A 46 -3.44 -25.03 -4.48
CA ILE A 46 -2.44 -24.68 -5.51
C ILE A 46 -2.56 -23.20 -5.88
N THR A 47 -3.77 -22.73 -6.16
CA THR A 47 -4.01 -21.32 -6.54
C THR A 47 -3.63 -20.35 -5.43
N THR A 48 -3.93 -20.66 -4.17
CA THR A 48 -3.53 -19.84 -3.01
C THR A 48 -2.03 -19.82 -2.78
N VAL A 49 -1.33 -20.96 -2.91
CA VAL A 49 0.14 -21.01 -2.81
C VAL A 49 0.76 -20.15 -3.92
N ILE A 50 0.33 -20.32 -5.17
CA ILE A 50 0.80 -19.49 -6.30
C ILE A 50 0.49 -18.01 -6.03
N GLN A 51 -0.73 -17.66 -5.65
CA GLN A 51 -1.12 -16.28 -5.38
C GLN A 51 -0.28 -15.65 -4.27
N SER A 52 0.00 -16.40 -3.20
CA SER A 52 0.87 -15.94 -2.11
C SER A 52 2.28 -15.65 -2.63
N ALA A 53 2.84 -16.53 -3.46
CA ALA A 53 4.16 -16.35 -4.06
C ALA A 53 4.20 -15.10 -4.96
N LEU A 54 3.19 -14.92 -5.81
CA LEU A 54 3.09 -13.74 -6.68
C LEU A 54 2.98 -12.44 -5.87
N CYS A 55 2.14 -12.42 -4.83
CA CYS A 55 1.96 -11.22 -3.99
C CYS A 55 3.22 -10.88 -3.20
N GLU A 56 3.90 -11.88 -2.65
CA GLU A 56 5.15 -11.70 -1.92
C GLU A 56 6.27 -11.20 -2.85
N SER A 57 6.47 -11.85 -4.00
CA SER A 57 7.44 -11.41 -5.00
C SER A 57 7.14 -10.02 -5.54
N ALA A 58 5.88 -9.68 -5.76
CA ALA A 58 5.51 -8.33 -6.22
C ALA A 58 5.86 -7.26 -5.17
N LYS A 59 5.65 -7.55 -3.88
CA LYS A 59 6.04 -6.65 -2.78
C LYS A 59 7.55 -6.53 -2.68
N GLU A 60 8.29 -7.63 -2.74
CA GLU A 60 9.75 -7.64 -2.70
C GLU A 60 10.37 -6.87 -3.85
N LEU A 61 9.98 -7.17 -5.09
CA LEU A 61 10.39 -6.41 -6.26
C LEU A 61 9.99 -4.93 -6.13
N GLY A 62 8.86 -4.65 -5.48
CA GLY A 62 8.40 -3.29 -5.22
C GLY A 62 9.31 -2.51 -4.28
N MET A 63 9.97 -3.20 -3.34
CA MET A 63 10.98 -2.60 -2.46
C MET A 63 12.29 -2.33 -3.21
N TYR A 64 12.66 -3.14 -4.21
CA TYR A 64 13.91 -2.96 -4.98
C TYR A 64 13.77 -2.07 -6.22
N ALA A 65 12.55 -1.65 -6.54
CA ALA A 65 12.27 -0.86 -7.74
C ALA A 65 12.86 0.57 -7.72
N TYR A 66 13.39 1.05 -6.59
CA TYR A 66 14.11 2.33 -6.52
C TYR A 66 15.57 2.23 -6.96
N CYS A 67 16.15 1.02 -6.96
CA CYS A 67 17.56 0.81 -7.24
C CYS A 67 17.91 1.16 -8.69
N GLN A 68 18.99 1.92 -8.87
CA GLN A 68 19.55 2.24 -10.18
C GLN A 68 20.57 1.18 -10.61
N GLU A 69 21.01 1.23 -11.87
CA GLU A 69 21.91 0.21 -12.45
C GLU A 69 23.24 0.08 -11.69
N ASP A 70 23.72 1.16 -11.06
CA ASP A 70 24.98 1.21 -10.32
C ASP A 70 24.87 0.76 -8.85
N ASP A 71 23.67 0.44 -8.37
CA ASP A 71 23.43 0.10 -6.96
C ASP A 71 23.72 -1.37 -6.66
N THR A 72 24.95 -1.64 -6.21
CA THR A 72 25.43 -2.98 -5.84
C THR A 72 24.82 -3.56 -4.57
N GLN A 73 24.05 -2.77 -3.80
CA GLN A 73 23.40 -3.25 -2.58
C GLN A 73 22.11 -4.02 -2.84
N SER A 74 21.54 -3.91 -4.05
CA SER A 74 20.32 -4.61 -4.40
C SER A 74 20.60 -6.07 -4.78
N PRO A 75 19.95 -7.06 -4.14
CA PRO A 75 20.08 -8.47 -4.52
C PRO A 75 19.46 -8.77 -5.90
N VAL A 76 18.70 -7.83 -6.47
CA VAL A 76 17.95 -7.99 -7.72
C VAL A 76 18.38 -6.99 -8.81
N GLY A 77 19.14 -5.95 -8.46
CA GLY A 77 19.51 -4.87 -9.36
C GLY A 77 18.31 -4.04 -9.80
N THR A 78 18.40 -3.45 -11.00
CA THR A 78 17.30 -2.68 -11.60
C THR A 78 16.14 -3.60 -12.00
N VAL A 79 14.93 -3.29 -11.51
CA VAL A 79 13.74 -4.09 -11.77
C VAL A 79 13.26 -3.87 -13.22
N SER A 80 13.45 -4.89 -14.05
CA SER A 80 12.93 -4.96 -15.42
C SER A 80 11.90 -6.08 -15.58
N ASN A 81 11.20 -6.12 -16.72
CA ASN A 81 10.25 -7.20 -17.03
C ASN A 81 10.90 -8.59 -17.00
N ALA A 82 12.13 -8.70 -17.51
CA ALA A 82 12.90 -9.95 -17.48
C ALA A 82 13.21 -10.38 -16.04
N VAL A 83 13.64 -9.43 -15.21
CA VAL A 83 13.89 -9.65 -13.78
C VAL A 83 12.63 -10.09 -13.06
N CYS A 84 11.47 -9.45 -13.31
CA CYS A 84 10.20 -9.88 -12.75
C CYS A 84 9.88 -11.34 -13.09
N GLN A 85 10.05 -11.74 -14.35
CA GLN A 85 9.77 -13.10 -14.82
C GLN A 85 10.71 -14.15 -14.19
N ILE A 86 12.02 -13.84 -14.12
CA ILE A 86 13.01 -14.75 -13.52
C ILE A 86 12.79 -14.87 -12.01
N TYR A 87 12.61 -13.74 -11.32
CA TYR A 87 12.45 -13.70 -9.88
C TYR A 87 11.20 -14.46 -9.43
N VAL A 88 10.06 -14.19 -10.08
CA VAL A 88 8.81 -14.87 -9.76
C VAL A 88 8.86 -16.36 -10.11
N ARG A 89 9.52 -16.74 -11.21
CA ARG A 89 9.71 -18.14 -11.57
C ARG A 89 10.49 -18.89 -10.52
N ARG A 90 11.60 -18.32 -10.04
CA ARG A 90 12.40 -18.89 -8.93
C ARG A 90 11.56 -19.07 -7.67
N LYS A 91 10.83 -18.03 -7.26
CA LYS A 91 10.01 -18.05 -6.01
C LYS A 91 8.83 -19.03 -6.09
N VAL A 92 8.16 -19.10 -7.25
CA VAL A 92 7.09 -20.07 -7.50
C VAL A 92 7.64 -21.50 -7.52
N GLN A 93 8.79 -21.73 -8.17
CA GLN A 93 9.45 -23.03 -8.17
C GLN A 93 9.84 -23.45 -6.75
N GLU A 94 10.45 -22.57 -5.97
CA GLU A 94 10.84 -22.84 -4.58
C GLU A 94 9.62 -23.25 -3.73
N LYS A 95 8.52 -22.50 -3.80
CA LYS A 95 7.30 -22.81 -3.02
C LYS A 95 6.54 -24.05 -3.49
N LEU A 96 6.69 -24.46 -4.74
CA LEU A 96 6.01 -25.64 -5.30
C LEU A 96 6.91 -26.87 -5.40
N THR A 97 8.20 -26.74 -5.11
CA THR A 97 9.13 -27.90 -5.10
C THR A 97 8.78 -28.80 -3.93
N GLY A 98 8.43 -30.06 -4.21
CA GLY A 98 7.97 -31.01 -3.19
C GLY A 98 6.46 -31.01 -2.96
N GLU A 99 5.71 -30.12 -3.63
CA GLU A 99 4.24 -30.14 -3.59
C GLU A 99 3.65 -31.13 -4.59
N ALA A 100 2.55 -31.79 -4.19
CA ALA A 100 1.83 -32.71 -5.05
C ALA A 100 0.95 -31.94 -6.06
N LEU A 101 1.45 -31.73 -7.27
CA LEU A 101 0.76 -30.99 -8.34
C LEU A 101 -0.10 -31.90 -9.23
N LEU A 102 -0.95 -32.73 -8.61
CA LEU A 102 -1.69 -33.80 -9.29
C LEU A 102 -2.55 -33.33 -10.46
N GLY A 103 -3.12 -32.12 -10.37
CA GLY A 103 -3.99 -31.57 -11.41
C GLY A 103 -3.34 -30.55 -12.36
N VAL A 104 -2.08 -30.14 -12.15
CA VAL A 104 -1.45 -29.12 -13.01
C VAL A 104 -0.78 -29.80 -14.20
N VAL A 105 -1.25 -29.49 -15.40
CA VAL A 105 -0.69 -30.04 -16.65
C VAL A 105 0.75 -29.55 -16.80
N GLY A 106 1.72 -30.46 -16.84
CA GLY A 106 3.15 -30.13 -16.90
C GLY A 106 3.79 -29.77 -15.55
N GLY A 107 3.07 -29.97 -14.43
CA GLY A 107 3.56 -29.70 -13.09
C GLY A 107 4.04 -28.25 -12.91
N VAL A 108 5.16 -28.07 -12.19
CA VAL A 108 5.74 -26.74 -11.96
C VAL A 108 6.14 -26.05 -13.27
N HIS A 109 6.59 -26.82 -14.26
CA HIS A 109 7.03 -26.30 -15.57
C HIS A 109 5.87 -25.88 -16.47
N GLY A 110 4.64 -26.36 -16.19
CA GLY A 110 3.42 -25.95 -16.90
C GLY A 110 2.90 -24.56 -16.52
N ILE A 111 3.50 -23.92 -15.50
CA ILE A 111 3.10 -22.60 -15.03
C ILE A 111 3.81 -21.52 -15.86
N ASN A 112 3.05 -20.85 -16.71
CA ASN A 112 3.53 -19.75 -17.54
C ASN A 112 3.46 -18.41 -16.78
N LEU A 113 4.61 -17.76 -16.65
CA LEU A 113 4.82 -16.50 -15.92
C LEU A 113 5.23 -15.33 -16.84
N ALA A 114 5.27 -15.54 -18.16
CA ALA A 114 5.78 -14.57 -19.14
C ALA A 114 4.96 -13.26 -19.21
N GLN A 115 3.72 -13.28 -18.72
CA GLN A 115 2.85 -12.09 -18.66
C GLN A 115 3.14 -11.17 -17.46
N SER A 116 4.25 -11.40 -16.76
CA SER A 116 4.68 -10.60 -15.61
C SER A 116 5.42 -9.34 -16.08
N VAL A 117 4.97 -8.18 -15.61
CA VAL A 117 5.40 -6.86 -16.11
C VAL A 117 5.58 -5.87 -14.95
N TYR A 118 6.59 -5.01 -15.08
CA TYR A 118 6.76 -3.79 -14.30
C TYR A 118 6.51 -2.58 -15.21
N GLU A 119 5.48 -1.80 -14.89
CA GLU A 119 5.09 -0.64 -15.70
C GLU A 119 4.49 0.45 -14.79
N ASN A 120 4.83 1.72 -15.05
CA ASN A 120 4.25 2.87 -14.35
C ASN A 120 4.33 2.77 -12.81
N GLY A 121 5.46 2.29 -12.28
CA GLY A 121 5.65 2.10 -10.85
C GLY A 121 4.78 1.00 -10.24
N ARG A 122 4.26 0.07 -11.04
CA ARG A 122 3.42 -1.03 -10.58
C ARG A 122 3.94 -2.36 -11.12
N ILE A 123 4.13 -3.30 -10.21
CA ILE A 123 4.58 -4.65 -10.53
C ILE A 123 3.36 -5.55 -10.58
N SER A 124 3.11 -6.16 -11.73
CA SER A 124 2.01 -7.07 -11.98
C SER A 124 2.55 -8.43 -12.41
N LEU A 125 2.56 -9.39 -11.49
CA LEU A 125 3.00 -10.76 -11.75
C LEU A 125 1.79 -11.63 -12.05
N LYS A 126 1.85 -12.42 -13.13
CA LYS A 126 0.73 -13.24 -13.60
C LYS A 126 1.21 -14.66 -13.85
N ALA A 127 0.54 -15.62 -13.23
CA ALA A 127 0.71 -17.04 -13.48
C ALA A 127 -0.49 -17.56 -14.26
N SER A 128 -0.24 -18.35 -15.30
CA SER A 128 -1.27 -19.05 -16.07
C SER A 128 -0.89 -20.51 -16.23
N PHE A 129 -1.84 -21.41 -15.98
CA PHE A 129 -1.62 -22.85 -16.06
C PHE A 129 -2.93 -23.56 -16.42
N PHE A 130 -2.81 -24.80 -16.89
CA PHE A 130 -3.94 -25.66 -17.17
C PHE A 130 -4.14 -26.64 -16.02
N TYR A 131 -5.37 -26.71 -15.52
CA TYR A 131 -5.78 -27.67 -14.49
C TYR A 131 -6.67 -28.75 -15.10
N GLN A 132 -6.33 -30.00 -14.83
CA GLN A 132 -7.09 -31.17 -15.24
C GLN A 132 -7.43 -31.98 -13.98
N ALA A 133 -8.73 -32.23 -13.76
CA ALA A 133 -9.17 -32.96 -12.58
C ALA A 133 -8.70 -34.42 -12.64
N PRO A 134 -7.88 -34.89 -11.69
CA PRO A 134 -7.22 -36.20 -11.78
C PRO A 134 -8.16 -37.40 -11.56
N PHE A 135 -9.42 -37.16 -11.19
CA PHE A 135 -10.37 -38.19 -10.78
C PHE A 135 -11.61 -38.32 -11.68
N THR A 136 -11.54 -37.81 -12.91
CA THR A 136 -12.68 -37.86 -13.84
C THR A 136 -12.54 -39.05 -14.81
N PRO A 137 -13.51 -39.97 -14.86
CA PRO A 137 -13.47 -41.12 -15.78
C PRO A 137 -13.74 -40.74 -17.24
N PHE A 138 -14.10 -39.47 -17.49
CA PHE A 138 -14.29 -38.91 -18.82
C PHE A 138 -13.11 -37.99 -19.17
N GLN A 139 -12.78 -37.90 -20.45
CA GLN A 139 -11.77 -36.99 -20.97
C GLN A 139 -12.22 -35.54 -20.74
N THR A 140 -11.91 -34.99 -19.57
CA THR A 140 -12.22 -33.60 -19.23
C THR A 140 -11.25 -32.68 -19.94
N PHE A 141 -11.80 -31.58 -20.48
CA PHE A 141 -10.98 -30.55 -21.09
C PHE A 141 -10.21 -29.79 -19.99
N PRO A 142 -8.89 -29.59 -20.17
CA PRO A 142 -8.11 -28.84 -19.21
C PRO A 142 -8.63 -27.40 -19.12
N VAL A 143 -8.88 -26.93 -17.89
CA VAL A 143 -9.37 -25.57 -17.65
C VAL A 143 -8.18 -24.65 -17.43
N ARG A 144 -8.15 -23.52 -18.15
CA ARG A 144 -7.10 -22.51 -17.99
C ARG A 144 -7.39 -21.64 -16.76
N PHE A 145 -6.48 -21.67 -15.79
CA PHE A 145 -6.51 -20.77 -14.64
C PHE A 145 -5.50 -19.65 -14.80
N GLN A 146 -5.86 -18.48 -14.27
CA GLN A 146 -4.99 -17.33 -14.22
C GLN A 146 -5.05 -16.70 -12.83
N VAL A 147 -3.87 -16.54 -12.23
CA VAL A 147 -3.70 -15.95 -10.90
C VAL A 147 -2.79 -14.73 -11.04
N LYS A 148 -3.11 -13.67 -10.29
CA LYS A 148 -2.39 -12.39 -10.36
C LYS A 148 -2.00 -11.93 -8.96
N GLY A 149 -0.74 -11.51 -8.82
CA GLY A 149 -0.26 -10.73 -7.67
C GLY A 149 0.19 -9.36 -8.14
N GLN A 150 -0.13 -8.31 -7.37
CA GLN A 150 0.19 -6.95 -7.75
C GLN A 150 0.62 -6.12 -6.54
N ALA A 151 1.64 -5.28 -6.74
CA ALA A 151 2.09 -4.31 -5.75
C ALA A 151 2.53 -3.01 -6.44
N ARG A 152 2.50 -1.91 -5.68
CA ARG A 152 3.06 -0.64 -6.12
C ARG A 152 4.52 -0.57 -5.68
N ALA A 153 5.37 -0.12 -6.58
CA ALA A 153 6.79 0.10 -6.32
C ALA A 153 6.99 1.30 -5.38
N TRP A 154 8.04 1.22 -4.56
CA TRP A 154 8.42 2.25 -3.58
C TRP A 154 9.34 3.28 -4.24
N ILE A 155 8.86 3.94 -5.29
CA ILE A 155 9.63 4.90 -6.09
C ILE A 155 9.29 6.37 -5.77
N GLY A 156 8.58 6.62 -4.66
CA GLY A 156 8.13 7.95 -4.28
C GLY A 156 7.11 8.55 -5.24
N TYR A 157 7.03 9.88 -5.25
CA TYR A 157 6.23 10.62 -6.22
C TYR A 157 7.08 10.88 -7.46
N THR A 158 6.82 10.15 -8.54
CA THR A 158 7.25 10.55 -9.88
C THR A 158 6.17 11.50 -10.42
N PRO A 159 6.47 12.81 -10.56
CA PRO A 159 5.56 13.70 -11.27
C PRO A 159 5.34 13.10 -12.65
N LYS A 160 4.09 12.96 -13.08
CA LYS A 160 3.83 12.70 -14.50
C LYS A 160 4.54 13.79 -15.30
N GLU A 161 5.21 13.44 -16.38
CA GLU A 161 5.96 14.39 -17.23
C GLU A 161 5.11 15.61 -17.65
N GLU A 162 3.79 15.47 -17.67
CA GLU A 162 2.80 16.55 -17.91
C GLU A 162 2.71 17.63 -16.80
N LEU A 163 3.33 17.43 -15.63
CA LEU A 163 3.31 18.36 -14.49
C LEU A 163 4.64 19.10 -14.27
N LEU A 164 5.60 18.98 -15.20
CA LEU A 164 6.85 19.76 -15.19
C LEU A 164 6.64 21.22 -15.62
N GLN A 165 5.55 21.85 -15.20
CA GLN A 165 5.60 23.29 -14.99
C GLN A 165 6.26 23.45 -13.63
N GLU A 166 7.52 23.90 -13.63
CA GLU A 166 8.16 24.43 -12.43
C GLU A 166 7.33 25.64 -11.96
N GLU A 167 6.24 25.37 -11.25
CA GLU A 167 5.43 26.41 -10.64
C GLU A 167 6.21 26.95 -9.44
N GLU A 168 6.59 28.22 -9.54
CA GLU A 168 7.30 28.95 -8.49
C GLU A 168 6.52 28.83 -7.15
N MET A 169 7.21 28.35 -6.11
CA MET A 169 6.63 28.19 -4.77
C MET A 169 6.99 29.40 -3.91
N VAL A 170 6.02 29.89 -3.14
CA VAL A 170 6.16 31.06 -2.26
C VAL A 170 5.64 30.76 -0.85
N TYR A 171 6.14 31.50 0.13
CA TYR A 171 5.78 31.37 1.54
C TYR A 171 4.70 32.38 1.91
N VAL A 172 3.65 31.92 2.57
CA VAL A 172 2.54 32.76 3.03
C VAL A 172 2.21 32.43 4.49
N THR A 173 1.81 33.44 5.26
CA THR A 173 1.37 33.26 6.65
C THR A 173 -0.14 33.05 6.72
N ASP A 174 -0.67 32.51 7.83
CA ASP A 174 -2.11 32.24 7.98
C ASP A 174 -3.04 33.44 7.77
N TRP A 175 -2.55 34.67 7.94
CA TRP A 175 -3.32 35.90 7.71
C TRP A 175 -3.26 36.41 6.26
N GLU A 176 -2.46 35.77 5.41
CA GLU A 176 -2.43 35.93 3.96
C GLU A 176 -2.47 37.39 3.46
N SER A 177 -1.63 38.27 4.01
CA SER A 177 -1.58 39.68 3.58
C SER A 177 -0.60 39.94 2.43
N VAL A 178 0.50 39.20 2.38
CA VAL A 178 1.57 39.28 1.38
C VAL A 178 2.20 37.90 1.19
N TYR A 179 2.86 37.68 0.05
CA TYR A 179 3.68 36.49 -0.16
C TYR A 179 5.18 36.81 -0.06
N HIS A 180 5.96 35.81 0.34
CA HIS A 180 7.41 35.90 0.49
C HIS A 180 8.11 34.89 -0.42
N THR A 181 9.24 35.27 -0.99
CA THR A 181 10.08 34.38 -1.83
C THR A 181 11.14 33.63 -1.02
N SER A 182 11.43 34.09 0.20
CA SER A 182 12.43 33.48 1.08
C SER A 182 11.88 33.17 2.47
N ALA A 183 12.13 31.94 2.94
CA ALA A 183 11.83 31.52 4.32
C ALA A 183 12.64 32.30 5.38
N SER A 184 13.79 32.89 4.99
CA SER A 184 14.62 33.69 5.88
C SER A 184 14.19 35.16 5.94
N CYS A 185 13.09 35.54 5.27
CA CYS A 185 12.55 36.88 5.37
C CYS A 185 12.31 37.24 6.84
N SER A 186 12.78 38.42 7.26
CA SER A 186 12.70 38.89 8.64
C SER A 186 11.27 39.17 9.12
N HIS A 187 10.30 39.27 8.21
CA HIS A 187 8.87 39.28 8.56
C HIS A 187 8.32 37.89 8.91
N LEU A 188 8.95 36.81 8.42
CA LEU A 188 8.62 35.43 8.75
C LEU A 188 9.43 34.92 9.94
N ARG A 189 10.75 35.14 9.91
CA ARG A 189 11.70 34.68 10.92
C ARG A 189 12.24 35.86 11.73
N LEU A 190 11.61 36.11 12.88
CA LEU A 190 12.06 37.14 13.81
C LEU A 190 13.41 36.77 14.43
N SER A 191 14.28 37.76 14.60
CA SER A 191 15.54 37.60 15.34
C SER A 191 15.26 37.72 16.84
N VAL A 192 15.23 36.57 17.52
CA VAL A 192 14.94 36.48 18.96
C VAL A 192 16.24 36.37 19.76
N GLN A 193 16.36 37.19 20.81
CA GLN A 193 17.49 37.18 21.74
C GLN A 193 17.00 36.82 23.15
N GLY A 194 17.67 35.87 23.80
CA GLY A 194 17.45 35.56 25.21
C GLY A 194 18.30 36.47 26.10
N MET A 195 17.71 37.01 27.16
CA MET A 195 18.42 37.81 28.17
C MET A 195 17.76 37.69 29.53
N SER A 196 18.41 38.18 30.58
CA SER A 196 17.81 38.20 31.91
C SER A 196 16.63 39.16 31.98
N TYR A 197 15.63 38.83 32.81
CA TYR A 197 14.45 39.68 33.02
C TYR A 197 14.82 41.09 33.49
N SER A 198 15.73 41.21 34.46
CA SER A 198 16.18 42.51 34.99
C SER A 198 16.81 43.39 33.92
N HIS A 199 17.52 42.78 32.96
CA HIS A 199 18.10 43.50 31.84
C HIS A 199 17.04 43.90 30.81
N ALA A 200 16.09 43.01 30.49
CA ALA A 200 14.99 43.31 29.57
C ALA A 200 14.09 44.47 30.07
N GLU A 201 13.87 44.57 31.38
CA GLU A 201 13.05 45.62 32.01
C GLU A 201 13.66 47.02 31.86
N GLN A 202 14.99 47.11 31.82
CA GLN A 202 15.73 48.37 31.66
C GLN A 202 16.06 48.68 30.20
N LYS A 203 16.07 47.66 29.33
CA LYS A 203 16.41 47.79 27.92
C LYS A 203 15.26 48.43 27.12
N LYS A 204 15.63 49.17 26.09
CA LYS A 204 14.69 49.70 25.08
C LYS A 204 14.87 48.98 23.75
N ASN A 205 13.80 48.93 22.96
CA ASN A 205 13.88 48.44 21.59
C ASN A 205 14.58 49.46 20.67
N ILE A 206 14.77 49.12 19.40
CA ILE A 206 15.46 50.02 18.45
C ILE A 206 14.71 51.34 18.21
N TYR A 207 13.42 51.39 18.56
CA TYR A 207 12.57 52.57 18.45
C TYR A 207 12.50 53.39 19.76
N GLY A 208 13.25 52.98 20.79
CA GLY A 208 13.31 53.68 22.08
C GLY A 208 12.17 53.37 23.06
N GLU A 209 11.32 52.40 22.73
CA GLU A 209 10.22 51.94 23.58
C GLU A 209 10.70 50.91 24.61
N LYS A 210 10.02 50.85 25.77
CA LYS A 210 10.30 49.84 26.80
C LYS A 210 9.63 48.51 26.44
N TYR A 211 10.22 47.40 26.89
CA TYR A 211 9.58 46.09 26.77
C TYR A 211 8.53 45.89 27.87
N HIS A 212 7.38 45.35 27.49
CA HIS A 212 6.28 45.00 28.39
C HIS A 212 6.06 43.48 28.44
N SER A 213 5.36 43.00 29.46
CA SER A 213 5.03 41.58 29.54
C SER A 213 4.12 41.15 28.39
N CYS A 214 4.38 39.96 27.85
CA CYS A 214 3.51 39.34 26.86
C CYS A 214 2.25 38.78 27.53
N GLU A 215 1.08 39.28 27.13
CA GLU A 215 -0.24 38.83 27.61
C GLU A 215 -0.57 37.34 27.35
N ARG A 216 0.16 36.68 26.44
CA ARG A 216 -0.11 35.29 26.05
C ARG A 216 0.73 34.25 26.80
N CYS A 217 1.93 34.62 27.22
CA CYS A 217 2.91 33.67 27.78
C CYS A 217 3.50 34.08 29.13
N MET A 218 3.11 35.24 29.67
CA MET A 218 3.52 35.71 30.98
C MET A 218 2.28 35.86 31.86
N GLU A 219 2.35 35.34 33.08
CA GLU A 219 1.34 35.59 34.10
C GLU A 219 1.56 36.96 34.78
N ILE A 220 0.50 37.51 35.37
CA ILE A 220 0.56 38.82 36.04
C ILE A 220 1.50 38.73 37.25
N GLY A 221 2.57 39.53 37.25
CA GLY A 221 3.56 39.57 38.34
C GLY A 221 4.70 38.55 38.23
N GLU A 222 4.73 37.74 37.17
CA GLU A 222 5.76 36.71 36.97
C GLU A 222 7.11 37.33 36.54
N LYS A 223 8.21 36.88 37.17
CA LYS A 223 9.58 37.36 36.92
C LYS A 223 10.53 36.19 36.64
N PRO A 224 10.49 35.60 35.43
CA PRO A 224 11.34 34.46 35.07
C PRO A 224 12.80 34.90 34.95
N THR A 225 13.74 33.97 35.16
CA THR A 225 15.19 34.30 35.08
C THR A 225 15.60 34.77 33.69
N THR A 226 15.07 34.14 32.65
CA THR A 226 15.37 34.43 31.24
C THR A 226 14.10 34.78 30.50
N VAL A 227 14.16 35.83 29.68
CA VAL A 227 13.11 36.24 28.76
C VAL A 227 13.65 36.40 27.35
N TYR A 228 12.74 36.33 26.39
CA TYR A 228 13.02 36.44 24.97
C TYR A 228 12.42 37.72 24.42
N VAL A 229 13.25 38.50 23.72
CA VAL A 229 12.85 39.75 23.08
C VAL A 229 13.29 39.77 21.63
N THR A 230 12.63 40.61 20.84
CA THR A 230 13.06 40.96 19.48
C THR A 230 13.49 42.41 19.46
N SER A 231 14.42 42.79 18.59
CA SER A 231 14.92 44.16 18.51
C SER A 231 13.84 45.17 18.08
N THR A 232 12.86 44.73 17.29
CA THR A 232 11.77 45.54 16.76
C THR A 232 10.49 45.50 17.59
N GLY A 233 10.29 44.46 18.41
CA GLY A 233 9.11 44.32 19.26
C GLY A 233 9.20 45.17 20.52
N ASN A 234 8.08 45.27 21.25
CA ASN A 234 7.99 45.98 22.53
C ASN A 234 7.51 45.05 23.66
N ARG A 235 7.59 43.73 23.47
CA ARG A 235 7.22 42.74 24.49
C ARG A 235 8.34 41.74 24.75
N TYR A 236 8.43 41.31 26.01
CA TYR A 236 9.26 40.18 26.41
C TYR A 236 8.39 38.94 26.64
N HIS A 237 8.95 37.79 26.30
CA HIS A 237 8.27 36.50 26.28
C HIS A 237 8.99 35.49 27.18
N LYS A 238 8.24 34.63 27.86
CA LYS A 238 8.79 33.52 28.65
C LYS A 238 9.31 32.39 27.75
N ASP A 239 8.61 32.13 26.66
CA ASP A 239 8.87 31.03 25.74
C ASP A 239 9.26 31.54 24.35
N LYS A 240 10.24 30.89 23.71
CA LYS A 240 10.64 31.15 22.32
C LYS A 240 9.54 30.74 21.34
N GLU A 241 8.70 29.77 21.72
CA GLU A 241 7.63 29.24 20.87
C GLU A 241 6.31 30.02 21.00
N CYS A 242 6.28 31.07 21.82
CA CYS A 242 5.09 31.90 21.97
C CYS A 242 4.58 32.39 20.61
N GLY A 243 3.27 32.26 20.35
CA GLY A 243 2.63 32.76 19.12
C GLY A 243 2.79 34.26 18.85
N GLY A 244 3.32 35.03 19.81
CA GLY A 244 3.76 36.41 19.58
C GLY A 244 5.11 36.52 18.86
N LEU A 245 5.98 35.52 19.01
CA LEU A 245 7.32 35.42 18.40
C LEU A 245 7.36 34.49 17.18
N THR A 246 6.42 33.55 17.07
CA THR A 246 6.34 32.60 15.95
C THR A 246 5.32 33.06 14.89
N ARG A 247 5.54 32.60 13.65
CA ARG A 247 4.63 32.76 12.53
C ARG A 247 4.39 31.39 11.92
N HIS A 248 3.12 31.03 11.72
CA HIS A 248 2.76 29.83 10.98
C HIS A 248 2.88 30.14 9.49
N VAL A 249 3.78 29.44 8.82
CA VAL A 249 4.13 29.67 7.41
C VAL A 249 3.81 28.43 6.59
N LYS A 250 3.12 28.63 5.47
CA LYS A 250 2.78 27.60 4.49
C LYS A 250 3.54 27.86 3.19
N LEU A 251 4.03 26.81 2.55
CA LEU A 251 4.61 26.87 1.21
C LEU A 251 3.51 26.54 0.20
N VAL A 252 3.17 27.51 -0.65
CA VAL A 252 2.06 27.42 -1.61
C VAL A 252 2.53 27.79 -3.00
N LYS A 253 1.77 27.39 -4.03
CA LYS A 253 2.09 27.74 -5.41
C LYS A 253 1.82 29.23 -5.62
N LYS A 254 2.72 29.95 -6.30
CA LYS A 254 2.51 31.37 -6.64
C LYS A 254 1.24 31.60 -7.45
N SER A 255 0.84 30.62 -8.25
CA SER A 255 -0.41 30.62 -9.01
C SER A 255 -1.67 30.69 -8.11
N GLN A 256 -1.60 30.21 -6.87
CA GLN A 256 -2.71 30.25 -5.90
C GLN A 256 -2.86 31.61 -5.21
N VAL A 257 -1.80 32.42 -5.18
CA VAL A 257 -1.73 33.66 -4.40
C VAL A 257 -1.53 34.91 -5.26
N LYS A 258 -2.01 34.87 -6.52
CA LYS A 258 -1.94 36.00 -7.47
C LYS A 258 -2.60 37.28 -6.98
N HIS A 259 -3.49 37.18 -5.98
CA HIS A 259 -4.19 38.31 -5.38
C HIS A 259 -3.37 39.00 -4.27
N LEU A 260 -2.26 38.39 -3.82
CA LEU A 260 -1.38 38.95 -2.81
C LEU A 260 -0.22 39.70 -3.46
N ASN A 261 0.16 40.81 -2.83
CA ASN A 261 1.37 41.52 -3.21
C ASN A 261 2.61 40.83 -2.63
N ILE A 262 3.76 41.02 -3.29
CA ILE A 262 5.05 40.59 -2.76
C ILE A 262 5.39 41.40 -1.50
N CYS A 263 5.97 40.75 -0.51
CA CYS A 263 6.50 41.46 0.66
C CYS A 263 7.61 42.44 0.23
N ASP A 264 7.58 43.66 0.77
CA ASP A 264 8.55 44.72 0.45
C ASP A 264 10.01 44.29 0.63
N ARG A 265 10.32 43.49 1.66
CA ARG A 265 11.69 42.95 1.89
C ARG A 265 12.08 41.80 0.97
N CYS A 266 11.11 41.20 0.29
CA CYS A 266 11.33 40.11 -0.67
C CYS A 266 11.29 40.61 -2.12
N GLY A 267 10.64 41.74 -2.37
CA GLY A 267 10.52 42.37 -3.69
C GLY A 267 11.48 43.52 -3.95
N GLY A 268 12.31 43.90 -2.96
CA GLY A 268 13.34 44.94 -3.05
C GLY A 268 14.72 44.44 -2.63
#